data_AF-A0A2V9JU58-F1
#
_entry.id   AF-A0A2V9JU58-F1
#
_cell.length_a   1.000
_cell.length_b   1.000
_cell.length_c   1.000
_cell.angle_alpha   90.00
_cell.angle_beta   90.00
_cell.angle_gamma   90.00
#
_symmetry.space_group_name_H-M   'P 1'
#
loop_
_entity.id
_entity.type
_entity.pdbx_description
1 polymer ?
#
loop_
_entity_poly.entity_id
_entity_poly.type
_entity_poly.pdbx_seq_one_letter_code
_entity_poly.pdbx_strand_id
1 'polypeptide(L)' 'MARFIVRYRRKGPKPDDAAERMARVPGTRVVEETERMLLVEGEEAAVRSAFPDAEEWLVEPEKVYSIPDPRPKVERPPR' A
#
# COMPACT_ATOMS: atom_id res chain seq x y z
N MET A 1 -13.35 0.27 -4.05
CA MET A 1 -12.11 1.08 -4.02
C MET A 1 -10.93 0.14 -3.93
N ALA A 2 -9.86 0.42 -4.66
CA ALA A 2 -8.64 -0.38 -4.62
C ALA A 2 -7.67 0.21 -3.60
N ARG A 3 -6.71 -0.58 -3.15
CA ARG A 3 -5.63 -0.13 -2.28
C ARG A 3 -4.34 0.02 -3.06
N PHE A 4 -3.57 1.01 -2.69
CA PHE A 4 -2.33 1.41 -3.32
C PHE A 4 -1.25 1.58 -2.26
N ILE A 5 -0.08 1.07 -2.59
CA ILE A 5 1.15 1.30 -1.85
C ILE A 5 1.80 2.53 -2.46
N VAL A 6 1.94 3.59 -1.66
CA VAL A 6 2.70 4.79 -2.00
C VAL A 6 4.04 4.72 -1.27
N ARG A 7 5.14 4.58 -1.99
CA ARG A 7 6.48 4.40 -1.41
C ARG A 7 7.41 5.56 -1.75
N TYR A 8 8.07 6.10 -0.73
CA TYR A 8 9.08 7.14 -0.87
C TYR A 8 10.44 6.56 -1.30
N ARG A 9 10.99 7.08 -2.40
CA ARG A 9 12.19 6.55 -3.09
C ARG A 9 13.48 7.26 -2.72
N ARG A 10 13.44 8.48 -2.18
CA ARG A 10 14.66 9.18 -1.74
C ARG A 10 15.26 8.53 -0.48
N LYS A 11 16.45 9.00 -0.09
CA LYS A 11 17.10 8.54 1.14
C LYS A 11 16.41 9.16 2.37
N GLY A 12 16.27 8.39 3.44
CA GLY A 12 15.66 8.85 4.70
C GLY A 12 14.16 8.58 4.80
N PRO A 13 13.51 9.12 5.84
CA PRO A 13 12.07 9.04 6.00
C PRO A 13 11.36 9.87 4.93
N LYS A 14 10.10 9.53 4.68
CA LYS A 14 9.20 10.35 3.88
C LYS A 14 8.95 11.70 4.58
N PRO A 15 8.54 12.74 3.84
CA PRO A 15 8.05 13.98 4.43
C PRO A 15 6.89 13.75 5.41
N ASP A 16 6.88 14.49 6.52
CA ASP A 16 5.83 14.41 7.55
C ASP A 16 4.45 14.84 7.01
N ASP A 17 4.41 15.70 5.99
CA ASP A 17 3.18 16.17 5.34
C ASP A 17 2.55 15.14 4.39
N ALA A 18 3.20 14.00 4.12
CA ALA A 18 2.74 13.06 3.10
C ALA A 18 1.34 12.49 3.39
N ALA A 19 1.04 12.16 4.66
CA ALA A 19 -0.27 11.65 5.05
C ALA A 19 -1.34 12.75 5.00
N GLU A 20 -1.02 13.96 5.44
CA GLU A 20 -1.91 15.12 5.34
C GLU A 20 -2.22 15.48 3.90
N ARG A 21 -1.22 15.40 3.01
CA ARG A 21 -1.38 15.62 1.58
C ARG A 21 -2.40 14.65 0.99
N MET A 22 -2.31 13.36 1.34
CA MET A 22 -3.28 12.36 0.90
C MET A 22 -4.67 12.62 1.49
N ALA A 23 -4.76 12.98 2.77
CA ALA A 23 -6.04 13.27 3.44
C ALA A 23 -6.82 14.44 2.80
N ARG A 24 -6.14 15.34 2.07
CA ARG A 24 -6.77 16.44 1.32
C ARG A 24 -7.34 16.02 -0.03
N VAL A 25 -7.04 14.82 -0.52
CA VAL A 25 -7.54 14.32 -1.80
C VAL A 25 -8.90 13.65 -1.61
N PRO A 26 -9.98 14.18 -2.23
CA PRO A 26 -11.31 13.58 -2.12
C PRO A 26 -11.35 12.13 -2.60
N GLY A 27 -12.09 11.29 -1.89
CA GLY A 27 -12.25 9.88 -2.27
C GLY A 27 -11.03 9.00 -1.97
N THR A 28 -10.08 9.48 -1.18
CA THR A 28 -8.95 8.70 -0.70
C THR A 28 -8.93 8.58 0.82
N ARG A 29 -8.29 7.54 1.34
CA ARG A 29 -8.12 7.30 2.77
C ARG A 29 -6.77 6.65 3.03
N VAL A 30 -5.98 7.23 3.93
CA VAL A 30 -4.78 6.57 4.46
C VAL A 30 -5.21 5.47 5.41
N VAL A 31 -4.82 4.24 5.11
CA VAL A 31 -5.10 3.02 5.90
C VAL A 31 -3.97 2.76 6.88
N GLU A 32 -2.72 2.95 6.43
CA GLU A 32 -1.52 2.72 7.21
C GLU A 32 -0.42 3.68 6.79
N GLU A 33 0.46 3.99 7.73
CA GLU A 33 1.61 4.85 7.53
C GLU A 33 2.83 4.25 8.22
N THR A 34 3.95 4.26 7.50
CA THR A 34 5.27 3.92 8.02
C THR A 34 6.25 5.03 7.66
N GLU A 35 7.49 4.96 8.15
CA GLU A 35 8.54 5.94 7.84
C GLU A 35 8.76 6.17 6.35
N ARG A 36 8.42 5.22 5.47
CA ARG A 36 8.75 5.28 4.04
C ARG A 36 7.59 4.95 3.11
N MET A 37 6.41 4.65 3.65
CA MET A 37 5.28 4.15 2.88
C MET A 37 3.96 4.62 3.47
N LEU A 38 2.99 4.87 2.60
CA LEU A 38 1.58 4.98 2.92
C LEU A 38 0.82 3.85 2.22
N LEU A 39 -0.10 3.21 2.94
CA LEU A 39 -1.13 2.37 2.33
C LEU A 39 -2.38 3.23 2.19
N VAL A 40 -2.88 3.38 0.97
CA VAL A 40 -3.97 4.30 0.64
C VAL A 40 -5.07 3.54 -0.07
N GLU A 41 -6.31 3.73 0.36
CA GLU A 41 -7.51 3.27 -0.34
C GLU A 41 -8.09 4.41 -1.17
N GLY A 42 -8.46 4.15 -2.43
CA GLY A 42 -9.05 5.18 -3.31
C GLY A 42 -9.10 4.78 -4.78
N GLU A 43 -9.33 5.77 -5.65
CA GLU A 43 -9.15 5.64 -7.10
C GLU A 43 -7.70 5.93 -7.51
N GLU A 44 -7.16 5.16 -8.46
CA GLU A 44 -5.75 5.28 -8.86
C GLU A 44 -5.37 6.71 -9.30
N ALA A 45 -6.24 7.35 -10.09
CA ALA A 45 -6.02 8.71 -10.56
C ALA A 45 -5.91 9.72 -9.40
N ALA A 46 -6.77 9.57 -8.38
CA ALA A 46 -6.75 10.42 -7.20
C ALA A 46 -5.46 10.19 -6.38
N VAL A 47 -5.10 8.93 -6.12
CA VAL A 47 -3.87 8.61 -5.39
C VAL A 47 -2.62 9.12 -6.11
N ARG A 48 -2.55 8.96 -7.44
CA ARG A 48 -1.44 9.46 -8.26
C ARG A 48 -1.38 10.99 -8.29
N SER A 49 -2.51 11.68 -8.28
CA SER A 49 -2.54 13.16 -8.27
C SER A 49 -1.89 13.78 -7.02
N ALA A 50 -1.90 13.08 -5.89
CA ALA A 50 -1.23 13.53 -4.66
C ALA A 50 0.30 13.46 -4.76
N PHE A 51 0.84 12.59 -5.62
CA PHE A 51 2.25 12.27 -5.75
C PHE A 51 2.68 12.25 -7.22
N PRO A 52 2.70 13.42 -7.90
CA PRO A 52 2.97 13.51 -9.33
C PRO A 52 4.44 13.22 -9.70
N ASP A 53 5.37 13.32 -8.75
CA ASP A 53 6.79 13.07 -8.99
C ASP A 53 7.12 11.58 -8.87
N ALA A 54 7.27 10.92 -10.01
CA ALA A 54 7.60 9.49 -10.11
C ALA A 54 9.06 9.15 -9.76
N GLU A 55 9.97 10.14 -9.72
CA GLU A 55 11.34 9.93 -9.26
C GLU A 55 11.37 9.79 -7.73
N GLU A 56 10.50 10.54 -7.04
CA GLU A 56 10.42 10.54 -5.58
C GLU A 56 9.43 9.53 -5.01
N TRP A 57 8.34 9.28 -5.73
CA TRP A 57 7.23 8.48 -5.24
C TRP A 57 6.89 7.36 -6.21
N LEU A 58 6.77 6.16 -5.68
CA LEU A 58 6.25 5.01 -6.39
C LEU A 58 4.82 4.75 -5.93
N VAL A 59 3.88 4.67 -6.87
CA VAL A 59 2.48 4.32 -6.61
C VAL A 59 2.16 3.02 -7.35
N GLU A 60 1.86 1.98 -6.59
CA GLU A 60 1.55 0.64 -7.10
C GLU A 60 0.27 0.08 -6.44
N PRO A 61 -0.53 -0.72 -7.16
CA PRO A 61 -1.66 -1.41 -6.54
C PRO A 61 -1.16 -2.40 -5.47
N GLU A 62 -1.89 -2.51 -4.38
CA GLU A 62 -1.67 -3.54 -3.36
C GLU A 62 -1.84 -4.93 -3.99
N LYS A 63 -0.85 -5.80 -3.82
CA LYS A 63 -0.90 -7.20 -4.27
C LYS A 63 -0.99 -8.10 -3.07
N VAL A 64 -2.06 -8.89 -3.01
CA VAL A 64 -2.24 -9.94 -2.02
C VAL A 64 -1.80 -11.26 -2.63
N TYR A 65 -0.89 -11.97 -1.95
CA TYR A 65 -0.46 -13.30 -2.36
C TYR A 65 -1.08 -14.34 -1.44
N SER A 66 -1.71 -15.36 -2.02
CA SER A 66 -2.14 -16.54 -1.26
C SER A 66 -0.93 -17.41 -0.98
N ILE A 67 -0.67 -17.68 0.29
CA ILE A 67 0.42 -18.56 0.72
C ILE A 67 -0.17 -19.97 0.89
N PRO A 68 0.44 -21.03 0.29
CA PRO A 68 -0.06 -22.40 0.47
C PRO A 68 0.00 -22.82 1.95
N ASP A 69 -1.04 -23.53 2.42
CA ASP A 69 -1.06 -24.07 3.80
C ASP A 69 0.04 -25.13 3.95
N PRO A 70 1.06 -24.91 4.81
CA PRO A 70 2.17 -25.85 4.96
C PRO A 70 1.80 -27.08 5.78
N ARG A 71 0.60 -27.13 6.38
CA ARG A 71 0.20 -28.27 7.21
C ARG A 71 -0.10 -29.49 6.33
N PRO A 72 0.53 -30.65 6.59
CA PRO A 72 0.18 -31.86 5.87
C PRO A 72 -1.27 -32.23 6.15
N LYS A 73 -2.09 -32.33 5.11
CA LYS A 73 -3.42 -32.95 5.23
C LYS A 73 -3.20 -34.41 5.57
N VAL A 74 -3.56 -34.82 6.79
CA VAL A 74 -3.57 -36.23 7.18
C VAL A 74 -4.67 -36.90 6.37
N GLU A 75 -4.31 -37.62 5.30
CA GLU A 75 -5.29 -38.18 4.36
C GLU A 75 -6.04 -39.41 4.92
N ARG A 76 -5.56 -40.03 6.02
CA ARG A 76 -6.24 -41.18 6.66
C ARG A 76 -5.99 -41.24 8.17
N PRO A 77 -7.01 -41.49 9.00
CA PRO A 77 -6.80 -41.90 10.39
C PRO A 77 -6.14 -43.29 10.44
N PRO A 78 -5.29 -43.58 11.44
CA PRO A 78 -4.70 -44.90 11.63
C PRO A 78 -5.79 -45.96 11.84
N ARG A 79 -5.59 -47.14 11.24
CA ARG A 79 -6.45 -48.33 11.40
C ARG A 79 -6.20 -49.03 12.72
#